data_AF-I4ACZ6-F1
#
_entry.id   AF-I4ACZ6-F1
#
_cell.length_a   1.000
_cell.length_b   1.000
_cell.length_c   1.000
_cell.angle_alpha   90.00
_cell.angle_beta   90.00
_cell.angle_gamma   90.00
#
_symmetry.space_group_name_H-M   'P 1'
#
loop_
_entity.id
_entity.type
_entity.pdbx_description
1 polymer ?
#
loop_
_entity_poly.entity_id
_entity_poly.type
_entity_poly.pdbx_seq_one_letter_code
_entity_poly.pdbx_strand_id
1 'polypeptide(L)'
;MLRLSMRSYPIRLEYTIQNARLDMKKRLPMVEMENIRPQLQITQPAGKLTIDNTEYYHSIGIKTRAALSQENYDRGRKAALEGIAAIVEKGNRLAQISNPATNAIADMAFESCFEEKGELSFEPIVPPSVRYEASPAQIEVIPGKINYNLVRGKVDADYRPGKVDIQVTQYPRLDISVVDVKV
;
A
#
# COMPACT_ATOMS: atom_id res chain seq x y z
N MET A 1 86.21 63.34 -59.74
CA MET A 1 86.25 61.88 -60.02
C MET A 1 84.81 61.42 -59.91
N LEU A 2 84.25 60.77 -60.93
CA LEU A 2 82.80 60.47 -60.97
C LEU A 2 82.48 59.24 -60.12
N ARG A 3 81.48 59.35 -59.22
CA ARG A 3 81.02 58.26 -58.34
C ARG A 3 79.56 57.91 -58.63
N LEU A 4 79.26 56.61 -58.73
CA LEU A 4 77.88 56.11 -58.86
C LEU A 4 77.16 56.15 -57.50
N SER A 5 75.97 56.74 -57.47
CA SER A 5 75.06 56.78 -56.32
C SER A 5 73.77 56.05 -56.68
N MET A 6 73.35 55.12 -55.82
CA MET A 6 72.10 54.38 -55.99
C MET A 6 71.21 54.59 -54.78
N ARG A 7 69.97 54.97 -55.02
CA ARG A 7 68.94 55.13 -53.98
C ARG A 7 67.78 54.19 -54.28
N SER A 8 67.64 53.18 -53.42
CA SER A 8 66.56 52.21 -53.50
C SER A 8 65.38 52.63 -52.64
N TYR A 9 64.19 52.52 -53.21
CA TYR A 9 62.91 52.75 -52.59
C TYR A 9 62.17 51.41 -52.54
N PRO A 10 62.07 50.76 -51.37
CA PRO A 10 61.37 49.47 -51.27
C PRO A 10 59.86 49.63 -51.46
N ILE A 11 59.19 48.54 -51.81
CA ILE A 11 57.72 48.51 -51.84
C ILE A 11 57.18 48.79 -50.43
N ARG A 12 56.15 49.61 -50.34
CA ARG A 12 55.42 49.82 -49.08
C ARG A 12 53.99 49.32 -49.27
N LEU A 13 53.60 48.40 -48.39
CA LEU A 13 52.25 47.88 -48.30
C LEU A 13 51.59 48.43 -47.06
N GLU A 14 50.34 48.83 -47.20
CA GLU A 14 49.46 49.16 -46.09
C GLU A 14 48.39 48.09 -45.96
N TYR A 15 48.14 47.65 -44.74
CA TYR A 15 47.18 46.62 -44.41
C TYR A 15 46.08 47.22 -43.56
N THR A 16 44.85 47.22 -44.07
CA THR A 16 43.67 47.52 -43.26
C THR A 16 43.01 46.20 -42.87
N ILE A 17 43.08 45.86 -41.59
CA ILE A 17 42.56 44.58 -41.06
C ILE A 17 41.30 44.86 -40.24
N GLN A 18 40.19 44.27 -40.67
CA GLN A 18 38.96 44.15 -39.89
C GLN A 18 38.90 42.74 -39.31
N ASN A 19 39.01 42.63 -37.99
CA ASN A 19 38.96 41.34 -37.30
C ASN A 19 37.55 40.73 -37.35
N ALA A 20 37.49 39.42 -37.56
CA ALA A 20 36.24 38.67 -37.44
C ALA A 20 35.70 38.76 -36.02
N ARG A 21 34.37 38.82 -35.87
CA ARG A 21 33.70 38.82 -34.56
C ARG A 21 32.50 37.89 -34.58
N LEU A 22 32.31 37.19 -33.47
CA LEU A 22 31.14 36.37 -33.21
C LEU A 22 30.47 36.86 -31.93
N ASP A 23 29.31 37.48 -32.08
CA ASP A 23 28.48 37.90 -30.95
C ASP A 23 27.39 36.85 -30.74
N MET A 24 27.44 36.17 -29.59
CA MET A 24 26.51 35.08 -29.29
C MET A 24 25.74 35.36 -28.00
N LYS A 25 24.42 35.41 -28.12
CA LYS A 25 23.49 35.48 -26.98
C LYS A 25 22.83 34.12 -26.78
N LYS A 26 22.90 33.60 -25.57
CA LYS A 26 22.34 32.29 -25.22
C LYS A 26 21.32 32.43 -24.11
N ARG A 27 20.13 31.86 -24.34
CA ARG A 27 19.15 31.56 -23.29
C ARG A 27 19.18 30.07 -23.04
N LEU A 28 19.49 29.67 -21.81
CA LEU A 28 19.50 28.27 -21.41
C LEU A 28 18.07 27.72 -21.35
N PRO A 29 17.86 26.44 -21.66
CA PRO A 29 16.57 25.80 -21.44
C PRO A 29 16.28 25.70 -19.94
N MET A 30 15.02 25.76 -19.57
CA MET A 30 14.54 25.58 -18.20
C MET A 30 13.30 24.70 -18.21
N VAL A 31 13.17 23.84 -17.21
CA VAL A 31 11.97 23.05 -16.98
C VAL A 31 11.33 23.53 -15.69
N GLU A 32 10.14 24.08 -15.79
CA GLU A 32 9.30 24.36 -14.63
C GLU A 32 8.49 23.11 -14.35
N MET A 33 8.52 22.64 -13.10
CA MET A 33 7.82 21.43 -12.69
C MET A 33 7.00 21.70 -11.44
N GLU A 34 5.74 21.29 -11.48
CA GLU A 34 4.83 21.27 -10.34
C GLU A 34 4.49 19.82 -10.05
N ASN A 35 4.77 19.39 -8.82
CA ASN A 35 4.52 18.02 -8.37
C ASN A 35 3.35 17.98 -7.40
N ILE A 36 2.21 17.48 -7.88
CA ILE A 36 1.03 17.19 -7.08
C ILE A 36 1.21 15.78 -6.51
N ARG A 37 1.44 15.70 -5.20
CA ARG A 37 1.67 14.42 -4.51
C ARG A 37 0.41 13.54 -4.53
N PRO A 38 0.55 12.22 -4.67
CA PRO A 38 -0.58 11.30 -4.51
C PRO A 38 -1.14 11.40 -3.08
N GLN A 39 -2.44 11.10 -2.96
CA GLN A 39 -3.12 11.05 -1.66
C GLN A 39 -3.73 9.66 -1.47
N LEU A 40 -3.67 9.19 -0.22
CA LEU A 40 -4.27 7.94 0.20
C LEU A 40 -5.38 8.28 1.18
N GLN A 41 -6.62 7.97 0.83
CA GLN A 41 -7.78 8.13 1.71
C GLN A 41 -8.21 6.74 2.17
N ILE A 42 -8.21 6.53 3.50
CA ILE A 42 -8.62 5.27 4.11
C ILE A 42 -9.80 5.58 5.03
N THR A 43 -10.94 4.93 4.76
CA THR A 43 -12.13 5.01 5.60
C THR A 43 -12.42 3.62 6.18
N GLN A 44 -12.49 3.52 7.51
CA GLN A 44 -12.84 2.28 8.20
C GLN A 44 -14.29 2.37 8.69
N PRO A 45 -15.25 1.72 8.01
CA PRO A 45 -16.61 1.63 8.51
C PRO A 45 -16.68 0.79 9.80
N ALA A 46 -17.67 1.09 10.65
CA ALA A 46 -17.95 0.32 11.84
C ALA A 46 -18.32 -1.13 11.47
N GLY A 47 -17.85 -2.09 12.28
CA GLY A 47 -18.28 -3.48 12.17
C GLY A 47 -19.64 -3.71 12.83
N LYS A 48 -20.21 -4.88 12.58
CA LYS A 48 -21.48 -5.31 13.16
C LYS A 48 -21.24 -6.28 14.31
N LEU A 49 -21.66 -5.89 15.51
CA LEU A 49 -21.67 -6.76 16.69
C LEU A 49 -23.06 -7.37 16.86
N THR A 50 -23.14 -8.70 16.91
CA THR A 50 -24.36 -9.45 17.19
C THR A 50 -24.14 -10.27 18.46
N ILE A 51 -25.03 -10.09 19.44
CA ILE A 51 -25.02 -10.83 20.70
C ILE A 51 -26.34 -11.59 20.81
N ASP A 52 -26.26 -12.91 20.90
CA ASP A 52 -27.41 -13.79 21.15
C ASP A 52 -27.36 -14.35 22.58
N ASN A 53 -28.34 -13.97 23.38
CA ASN A 53 -28.47 -14.35 24.79
C ASN A 53 -29.46 -15.51 25.02
N THR A 54 -29.97 -16.14 23.97
CA THR A 54 -31.04 -17.14 24.08
C THR A 54 -30.63 -18.30 25.01
N GLU A 55 -29.47 -18.91 24.76
CA GLU A 55 -28.97 -20.01 25.59
C GLU A 55 -28.53 -19.58 26.99
N TYR A 56 -28.03 -18.35 27.13
CA TYR A 56 -27.73 -17.78 28.45
C TYR A 56 -28.99 -17.72 29.31
N TYR A 57 -30.07 -17.14 28.79
CA TYR A 57 -31.34 -17.06 29.51
C TYR A 57 -31.91 -18.45 29.80
N HIS A 58 -31.80 -19.38 28.86
CA HIS A 58 -32.21 -20.76 29.07
C HIS A 58 -31.46 -21.43 30.23
N SER A 59 -30.15 -21.20 30.35
CA SER A 59 -29.32 -21.78 31.42
C SER A 59 -29.65 -21.27 32.82
N ILE A 60 -30.24 -20.06 32.93
CA ILE A 60 -30.70 -19.50 34.22
C ILE A 60 -32.21 -19.70 34.44
N GLY A 61 -32.85 -20.56 33.65
CA GLY A 61 -34.26 -20.93 33.79
C GLY A 61 -35.24 -19.97 33.11
N ILE A 62 -34.77 -18.94 32.42
CA ILE A 62 -35.62 -18.03 31.64
C ILE A 62 -35.78 -18.60 30.23
N LYS A 63 -36.80 -19.44 30.05
CA LYS A 63 -37.06 -20.17 28.80
C LYS A 63 -38.32 -19.66 28.10
N THR A 64 -38.33 -19.77 26.78
CA THR A 64 -39.56 -19.56 26.00
C THR A 64 -40.57 -20.68 26.31
N ARG A 65 -41.87 -20.43 26.06
CA ARG A 65 -42.91 -21.44 26.27
C ARG A 65 -42.67 -22.72 25.45
N ALA A 66 -42.18 -22.57 24.22
CA ALA A 66 -41.86 -23.70 23.35
C ALA A 66 -40.67 -24.50 23.88
N ALA A 67 -39.59 -23.83 24.27
CA ALA A 67 -38.39 -24.48 24.83
C ALA A 67 -38.72 -25.23 26.13
N LEU A 68 -39.44 -24.58 27.05
CA LEU A 68 -39.87 -25.20 28.30
C LEU A 68 -40.80 -26.41 28.07
N SER A 69 -41.72 -26.29 27.11
CA SER A 69 -42.62 -27.40 26.76
C SER A 69 -41.86 -28.60 26.19
N GLN A 70 -40.88 -28.35 25.32
CA GLN A 70 -40.05 -29.41 24.73
C GLN A 70 -39.20 -30.11 25.80
N GLU A 71 -38.56 -29.35 26.68
CA GLU A 71 -37.76 -29.90 27.78
C GLU A 71 -38.61 -30.76 28.72
N ASN A 72 -39.80 -30.30 29.10
CA ASN A 72 -40.70 -31.08 29.94
C ASN A 72 -41.22 -32.34 29.23
N TYR A 73 -41.46 -32.26 27.93
CA TYR A 73 -41.79 -33.44 27.13
C TYR A 73 -40.66 -34.46 27.13
N ASP A 74 -39.42 -34.03 26.89
CA ASP A 74 -38.25 -34.92 26.86
C ASP A 74 -37.98 -35.53 28.25
N ARG A 75 -38.09 -34.72 29.32
CA ARG A 75 -37.99 -35.18 30.71
C ARG A 75 -39.08 -36.21 31.03
N GLY A 76 -40.33 -35.92 30.69
CA GLY A 76 -41.47 -36.82 30.93
C GLY A 76 -41.35 -38.12 30.14
N ARG A 77 -40.89 -38.06 28.88
CA ARG A 77 -40.63 -39.23 28.05
C ARG A 77 -39.53 -40.11 28.66
N LYS A 78 -38.42 -39.50 29.12
CA LYS A 78 -37.34 -40.21 29.79
C LYS A 78 -37.84 -40.91 31.06
N ALA A 79 -38.55 -40.20 31.94
CA ALA A 79 -39.12 -40.76 33.16
C ALA A 79 -40.11 -41.92 32.89
N ALA A 80 -40.94 -41.80 31.85
CA ALA A 80 -41.85 -42.87 31.46
C ALA A 80 -41.10 -44.12 30.98
N LEU A 81 -40.04 -43.96 30.18
CA LEU A 81 -39.20 -45.07 29.71
C LEU A 81 -38.43 -45.72 30.86
N GLU A 82 -37.89 -44.93 31.78
CA GLU A 82 -37.22 -45.42 33.00
C GLU A 82 -38.20 -46.20 33.89
N GLY A 83 -39.43 -45.70 34.05
CA GLY A 83 -40.49 -46.41 34.76
C GLY A 83 -40.88 -47.75 34.11
N ILE A 84 -41.02 -47.78 32.78
CA ILE A 84 -41.26 -49.02 32.03
C ILE A 84 -40.10 -50.00 32.24
N ALA A 85 -38.85 -49.54 32.11
CA ALA A 85 -37.66 -50.35 32.31
C ALA A 85 -37.62 -50.95 33.73
N ALA A 86 -37.90 -50.14 34.75
CA ALA A 86 -37.96 -50.59 36.14
C ALA A 86 -39.05 -51.64 36.39
N ILE A 87 -40.23 -51.49 35.78
CA ILE A 87 -41.31 -52.50 35.87
C ILE A 87 -40.88 -53.81 35.19
N VAL A 88 -40.31 -53.72 33.99
CA VAL A 88 -39.83 -54.90 33.24
C VAL A 88 -38.73 -55.62 34.01
N GLU A 89 -37.79 -54.88 34.61
CA GLU A 89 -36.73 -55.44 35.44
C GLU A 89 -37.28 -56.20 36.65
N LYS A 90 -38.23 -55.59 37.39
CA LYS A 90 -38.92 -56.26 38.51
C LYS A 90 -39.66 -57.51 38.06
N GLY A 91 -40.36 -57.45 36.93
CA GLY A 91 -41.05 -58.59 36.33
C GLY A 91 -40.11 -59.74 35.98
N ASN A 92 -38.97 -59.42 35.34
CA ASN A 92 -37.95 -60.40 34.99
C ASN A 92 -37.31 -61.05 36.23
N ARG A 93 -37.04 -60.28 37.28
CA ARG A 93 -36.54 -60.80 38.58
C ARG A 93 -37.55 -61.73 39.23
N LEU A 94 -38.84 -61.37 39.23
CA LEU A 94 -39.92 -62.22 39.77
C LEU A 94 -40.13 -63.51 38.96
N ALA A 95 -39.96 -63.47 37.64
CA ALA A 95 -40.03 -64.68 36.81
C ALA A 95 -38.96 -65.71 37.18
N GLN A 96 -37.86 -65.28 37.79
CA GLN A 96 -36.75 -66.13 38.25
C GLN A 96 -36.82 -66.49 39.74
N ILE A 97 -37.97 -66.34 40.39
CA ILE A 97 -38.13 -66.58 41.84
C ILE A 97 -37.74 -67.99 42.30
N SER A 98 -37.79 -68.98 41.40
CA SER A 98 -37.39 -70.36 41.69
C SER A 98 -35.87 -70.57 41.67
N ASN A 99 -35.08 -69.55 41.32
CA ASN A 99 -33.63 -69.64 41.33
C ASN A 99 -33.09 -69.62 42.77
N PRO A 100 -32.46 -70.71 43.25
CA PRO A 100 -31.99 -70.81 44.64
C PRO A 100 -30.83 -69.87 44.98
N ALA A 101 -30.20 -69.23 43.98
CA ALA A 101 -29.10 -68.30 44.18
C ALA A 101 -29.54 -66.89 44.65
N THR A 102 -30.83 -66.55 44.59
CA THR A 102 -31.34 -65.19 44.83
C THR A 102 -32.70 -65.18 45.49
N ASN A 103 -32.95 -64.26 46.44
CA ASN A 103 -34.26 -64.06 47.07
C ASN A 103 -34.88 -62.74 46.58
N ALA A 104 -35.45 -62.77 45.37
CA ALA A 104 -35.94 -61.58 44.67
C ALA A 104 -36.95 -60.73 45.48
N ILE A 105 -37.80 -61.34 46.30
CA ILE A 105 -38.79 -60.62 47.11
C ILE A 105 -38.12 -59.86 48.26
N ALA A 106 -37.19 -60.52 48.97
CA ALA A 106 -36.49 -59.89 50.09
C ALA A 106 -35.59 -58.74 49.61
N ASP A 107 -34.90 -58.92 48.48
CA ASP A 107 -34.04 -57.91 47.88
C ASP A 107 -34.83 -56.67 47.44
N MET A 108 -35.96 -56.87 46.73
CA MET A 108 -36.82 -55.75 46.35
C MET A 108 -37.47 -55.03 47.54
N ALA A 109 -37.84 -55.76 48.59
CA ALA A 109 -38.37 -55.17 49.81
C ALA A 109 -37.31 -54.29 50.49
N PHE A 110 -36.06 -54.76 50.55
CA PHE A 110 -34.94 -53.98 51.07
C PHE A 110 -34.64 -52.75 50.21
N GLU A 111 -34.57 -52.89 48.88
CA GLU A 111 -34.39 -51.77 47.94
C GLU A 111 -35.49 -50.70 48.11
N SER A 112 -36.76 -51.11 48.31
CA SER A 112 -37.88 -50.18 48.50
C SER A 112 -37.84 -49.37 49.80
N CYS A 113 -37.03 -49.78 50.78
CA CYS A 113 -36.82 -49.04 52.02
C CYS A 113 -35.91 -47.82 51.84
N PHE A 114 -35.19 -47.73 50.72
CA PHE A 114 -34.36 -46.58 50.40
C PHE A 114 -35.12 -45.64 49.47
N GLU A 115 -35.48 -44.47 49.98
CA GLU A 115 -36.01 -43.39 49.15
C GLU A 115 -34.86 -42.79 48.33
N GLU A 116 -34.98 -42.77 47.00
CA GLU A 116 -34.03 -42.07 46.15
C GLU A 116 -34.05 -40.59 46.53
N LYS A 117 -32.95 -40.13 47.16
CA LYS A 117 -32.76 -38.71 47.43
C LYS A 117 -32.66 -37.99 46.09
N GLY A 118 -33.45 -36.93 45.94
CA GLY A 118 -33.36 -36.06 44.76
C GLY A 118 -31.91 -35.62 44.52
N GLU A 119 -31.49 -35.67 43.26
CA GLU A 119 -30.13 -35.32 42.87
C GLU A 119 -29.99 -33.79 42.81
N LEU A 120 -29.08 -33.23 43.59
CA LEU A 120 -28.70 -31.82 43.45
C LEU A 120 -27.64 -31.73 42.35
N SER A 121 -28.03 -31.19 41.19
CA SER A 121 -27.11 -30.91 40.10
C SER A 121 -26.87 -29.41 39.96
N PHE A 122 -25.62 -29.04 39.67
CA PHE A 122 -25.26 -27.68 39.28
C PHE A 122 -25.24 -27.62 37.75
N GLU A 123 -26.21 -26.93 37.17
CA GLU A 123 -26.17 -26.65 35.73
C GLU A 123 -25.22 -25.47 35.44
N PRO A 124 -24.30 -25.61 34.48
CA PRO A 124 -23.40 -24.53 34.11
C PRO A 124 -24.17 -23.40 33.42
N ILE A 125 -23.86 -22.16 33.77
CA ILE A 125 -24.39 -20.99 33.08
C ILE A 125 -23.70 -20.87 31.72
N VAL A 126 -24.48 -20.87 30.65
CA VAL A 126 -23.98 -20.81 29.27
C VAL A 126 -23.71 -19.35 28.91
N PRO A 127 -22.52 -18.98 28.42
CA PRO A 127 -22.24 -17.61 28.03
C PRO A 127 -23.03 -17.21 26.76
N PRO A 128 -23.32 -15.91 26.57
CA PRO A 128 -23.88 -15.40 25.32
C PRO A 128 -23.03 -15.77 24.10
N SER A 129 -23.70 -16.01 22.96
CA SER A 129 -23.01 -16.15 21.68
C SER A 129 -22.70 -14.76 21.13
N VAL A 130 -21.41 -14.46 20.98
CA VAL A 130 -20.94 -13.16 20.50
C VAL A 130 -20.30 -13.35 19.14
N ARG A 131 -20.82 -12.62 18.14
CA ARG A 131 -20.29 -12.61 16.78
C ARG A 131 -20.00 -11.17 16.36
N TYR A 132 -18.78 -10.92 15.92
CA TYR A 132 -18.38 -9.64 15.35
C TYR A 132 -18.02 -9.80 13.88
N GLU A 133 -18.61 -8.97 13.03
CA GLU A 133 -18.34 -8.93 11.59
C GLU A 133 -17.64 -7.61 11.27
N ALA A 134 -16.36 -7.68 10.93
CA ALA A 134 -15.58 -6.51 10.56
C ALA A 134 -15.97 -6.06 9.13
N SER A 135 -16.29 -4.78 8.98
CA SER A 135 -16.50 -4.18 7.67
C SER A 135 -15.14 -3.92 7.01
N PRO A 136 -14.96 -4.22 5.70
CA PRO A 136 -13.69 -3.99 5.03
C PRO A 136 -13.35 -2.50 4.97
N ALA A 137 -12.06 -2.18 5.06
CA ALA A 137 -11.57 -0.82 4.87
C ALA A 137 -11.83 -0.36 3.43
N GLN A 138 -12.33 0.86 3.27
CA GLN A 138 -12.48 1.52 1.99
C GLN A 138 -11.21 2.32 1.73
N ILE A 139 -10.46 1.94 0.70
CA ILE A 139 -9.19 2.54 0.36
C ILE A 139 -9.33 3.20 -1.01
N GLU A 140 -9.13 4.51 -1.06
CA GLU A 140 -9.11 5.28 -2.28
C GLU A 140 -7.70 5.86 -2.50
N VAL A 141 -7.14 5.56 -3.66
CA VAL A 141 -5.82 6.06 -4.07
C VAL A 141 -6.03 7.16 -5.10
N ILE A 142 -5.74 8.40 -4.71
CA ILE A 142 -5.79 9.56 -5.60
C ILE A 142 -4.39 9.73 -6.20
N PRO A 143 -4.21 9.47 -7.51
CA PRO A 143 -2.90 9.53 -8.13
C PRO A 143 -2.34 10.95 -8.10
N GLY A 144 -1.03 11.05 -7.88
CA GLY A 144 -0.31 12.29 -8.04
C GLY A 144 -0.19 12.66 -9.51
N LYS A 145 0.13 13.93 -9.77
CA LYS A 145 0.32 14.45 -11.12
C LYS A 145 1.55 15.33 -11.17
N ILE A 146 2.36 15.13 -12.19
CA ILE A 146 3.49 16.02 -12.49
C ILE A 146 3.07 16.88 -13.68
N ASN A 147 2.92 18.18 -13.44
CA ASN A 147 2.81 19.15 -14.52
C ASN A 147 4.21 19.69 -14.81
N TYR A 148 4.60 19.77 -16.07
CA TYR A 148 5.87 20.39 -16.44
C TYR A 148 5.73 21.25 -17.69
N ASN A 149 6.52 22.31 -17.73
CA ASN A 149 6.61 23.24 -18.84
C ASN A 149 8.07 23.40 -19.26
N LEU A 150 8.37 23.07 -20.52
CA LEU A 150 9.71 23.19 -21.08
C LEU A 150 9.86 24.56 -21.76
N VAL A 151 10.63 25.44 -21.14
CA VAL A 151 11.11 26.67 -21.77
C VAL A 151 12.35 26.33 -22.59
N ARG A 152 12.19 26.25 -23.92
CA ARG A 152 13.31 25.93 -24.81
C ARG A 152 14.37 27.04 -24.80
N GLY A 153 15.63 26.60 -24.76
CA GLY A 153 16.77 27.47 -24.95
C GLY A 153 16.83 28.01 -26.37
N LYS A 154 17.47 29.17 -26.54
CA LYS A 154 17.68 29.82 -27.83
C LYS A 154 19.12 30.32 -27.91
N VAL A 155 19.76 30.11 -29.04
CA VAL A 155 21.07 30.67 -29.35
C VAL A 155 20.90 31.59 -30.54
N ASP A 156 21.19 32.87 -30.32
CA ASP A 156 21.23 33.88 -31.37
C ASP A 156 22.70 34.26 -31.59
N ALA A 157 23.22 33.98 -32.78
CA ALA A 157 24.61 34.22 -33.15
C ALA A 157 24.68 35.18 -34.34
N ASP A 158 25.39 36.29 -34.17
CA ASP A 158 25.75 37.24 -35.24
C ASP A 158 27.24 37.06 -35.55
N TYR A 159 27.55 36.56 -36.75
CA TYR A 159 28.91 36.37 -37.22
C TYR A 159 29.26 37.43 -38.26
N ARG A 160 30.32 38.18 -37.98
CA ARG A 160 30.89 39.17 -38.89
C ARG A 160 32.24 38.66 -39.38
N PRO A 161 32.36 38.32 -40.68
CA PRO A 161 33.61 37.83 -41.22
C PRO A 161 34.67 38.94 -41.18
N GLY A 162 35.92 38.53 -40.97
CA GLY A 162 37.06 39.44 -41.05
C GLY A 162 37.36 39.78 -42.51
N LYS A 163 37.90 40.98 -42.73
CA LYS A 163 38.33 41.45 -44.05
C LYS A 163 39.74 42.04 -43.94
N VAL A 164 40.62 41.65 -44.84
CA VAL A 164 41.94 42.26 -45.00
C VAL A 164 41.98 42.96 -46.34
N ASP A 165 42.32 44.24 -46.34
CA ASP A 165 42.55 45.04 -47.53
C ASP A 165 44.04 45.40 -47.58
N ILE A 166 44.70 45.10 -48.71
CA ILE A 166 46.14 45.30 -48.89
C ILE A 166 46.32 46.28 -50.04
N GLN A 167 46.98 47.40 -49.75
CA GLN A 167 47.21 48.46 -50.74
C GLN A 167 48.69 48.75 -50.88
N VAL A 168 49.15 48.91 -52.12
CA VAL A 168 50.52 49.31 -52.42
C VAL A 168 50.60 50.83 -52.36
N THR A 169 51.13 51.39 -51.28
CA THR A 169 51.28 52.84 -51.10
C THR A 169 52.53 53.39 -51.76
N GLN A 170 53.53 52.55 -52.00
CA GLN A 170 54.74 52.90 -52.71
C GLN A 170 55.22 51.72 -53.54
N TYR A 171 55.29 51.90 -54.85
CA TYR A 171 55.93 50.91 -55.74
C TYR A 171 57.45 50.97 -55.59
N PRO A 172 58.13 49.82 -55.68
CA PRO A 172 59.57 49.79 -55.56
C PRO A 172 60.21 50.49 -56.76
N ARG A 173 61.21 51.34 -56.50
CA ARG A 173 61.96 52.05 -57.55
C ARG A 173 63.42 52.19 -57.15
N LEU A 174 64.30 52.17 -58.14
CA LEU A 174 65.73 52.38 -57.96
C LEU A 174 66.15 53.60 -58.78
N ASP A 175 66.63 54.65 -58.11
CA ASP A 175 67.22 55.80 -58.78
C ASP A 175 68.74 55.66 -58.77
N ILE A 176 69.34 55.77 -59.96
CA ILE A 176 70.79 55.67 -60.17
C ILE A 176 71.25 57.00 -60.74
N SER A 177 72.22 57.65 -60.08
CA SER A 177 72.81 58.90 -60.54
C SER A 177 74.33 58.86 -60.43
N VAL A 178 75.01 59.65 -61.25
CA VAL A 178 76.46 59.82 -61.20
C VAL A 178 76.75 61.20 -60.64
N VAL A 179 77.50 61.26 -59.54
CA VAL A 179 77.83 62.52 -58.86
C VAL A 179 79.31 62.80 -59.06
N ASP A 180 79.66 64.00 -59.52
CA ASP A 180 81.06 64.42 -59.58
C ASP A 180 81.48 65.02 -58.25
N VAL A 181 82.46 64.38 -57.61
CA VAL A 181 83.05 64.88 -56.36
C VAL A 181 84.33 65.62 -56.75
N LYS A 182 84.34 66.94 -56.54
CA LYS A 182 85.56 67.75 -56.58
C LYS A 182 86.31 67.52 -55.26
N VAL A 183 87.57 67.10 -55.38
CA VAL A 183 88.52 66.94 -54.27
C VAL A 183 89.11 68.29 -53.92
#